data_AF-A0A821UVF7-F1
#
_entry.id   AF-A0A821UVF7-F1
#
_cell.length_a   1.000
_cell.length_b   1.000
_cell.length_c   1.000
_cell.angle_alpha   90.00
_cell.angle_beta   90.00
_cell.angle_gamma   90.00
#
_symmetry.space_group_name_H-M   'P 1'
#
loop_
_entity.id
_entity.type
_entity.pdbx_description
1 polymer ?
#
loop_
_entity_poly.entity_id
_entity_poly.type
_entity_poly.pdbx_seq_one_letter_code
_entity_poly.pdbx_strand_id
1 'polypeptide(L)' 'VIVVSFSGVPVAVVSFTSIAVAVVSFSDGSVTVVSFSGVPVADVSFTGVAVAVVSFAGIVVG' A
#
# COMPACT_ATOMS: atom_id res chain seq x y z
N VAL A 1 8.76 6.38 -11.41
CA VAL A 1 8.96 5.44 -10.28
C VAL A 1 8.55 6.18 -9.02
N ILE A 2 7.46 5.77 -8.38
CA ILE A 2 6.95 6.40 -7.16
C ILE A 2 7.22 5.47 -5.99
N VAL A 3 7.73 6.02 -4.89
CA VAL A 3 7.94 5.31 -3.63
C VAL A 3 7.09 6.00 -2.57
N VAL A 4 6.31 5.23 -1.81
CA VAL A 4 5.46 5.73 -0.75
C VAL A 4 5.76 4.99 0.55
N SER A 5 5.94 5.74 1.63
CA SER A 5 6.24 5.20 2.95
C SER A 5 5.39 5.86 4.02
N PHE A 6 4.74 5.04 4.85
CA PHE A 6 4.01 5.47 6.05
C PHE A 6 4.70 4.89 7.29
N SER A 7 4.94 5.72 8.30
CA SER A 7 5.63 5.31 9.53
C SER A 7 5.07 6.04 10.75
N GLY A 8 4.83 5.32 11.85
CA GLY A 8 4.48 5.92 13.14
C GLY A 8 3.07 6.52 13.24
N VAL A 9 2.23 6.35 12.21
CA VAL A 9 0.91 7.00 12.14
C VAL A 9 -0.21 6.01 11.83
N PRO A 10 -1.38 6.14 12.50
CA PRO A 10 -2.56 5.39 12.11
C PRO A 10 -3.10 5.94 10.77
N VAL A 11 -3.34 5.03 9.82
CA VAL A 11 -3.86 5.35 8.49
C VAL A 11 -5.21 4.70 8.31
N ALA A 12 -6.26 5.51 8.11
CA ALA A 12 -7.59 4.94 7.91
C ALA A 12 -7.73 4.27 6.54
N VAL A 13 -7.44 4.98 5.45
CA VAL A 13 -7.62 4.46 4.09
C VAL A 13 -6.49 4.96 3.19
N VAL A 14 -5.90 4.06 2.41
CA VAL A 14 -5.00 4.39 1.29
C VAL A 14 -5.52 3.70 0.04
N SER A 15 -5.64 4.47 -1.06
CA SER A 15 -6.06 3.96 -2.34
C SER A 15 -5.10 4.41 -3.44
N PHE A 16 -4.59 3.45 -4.20
CA PHE A 16 -3.78 3.68 -5.40
C PHE A 16 -4.57 3.27 -6.64
N THR A 17 -4.79 4.21 -7.55
CA THR A 17 -5.60 3.97 -8.75
C THR A 17 -4.90 4.52 -9.98
N SER A 18 -4.76 3.70 -11.03
CA SER A 18 -4.23 4.09 -12.35
C SER A 18 -2.88 4.82 -12.32
N ILE A 19 -2.04 4.56 -11.31
CA ILE A 19 -0.73 5.19 -11.12
C ILE A 19 0.32 4.10 -10.91
N ALA A 20 1.46 4.15 -11.60
CA ALA A 20 2.52 3.18 -11.41
C ALA A 20 3.31 3.47 -10.12
N VAL A 21 3.31 2.52 -9.18
CA VAL A 21 4.01 2.63 -7.90
C VAL A 21 5.06 1.55 -7.84
N ALA A 22 6.32 1.91 -7.56
CA ALA A 22 7.37 0.90 -7.47
C ALA A 22 7.34 0.21 -6.11
N VAL A 23 7.29 0.99 -5.03
CA VAL A 23 7.36 0.47 -3.66
C VAL A 23 6.35 1.19 -2.77
N VAL A 24 5.61 0.41 -1.99
CA VAL A 24 4.77 0.89 -0.90
C VAL A 24 5.18 0.22 0.41
N SER A 25 5.46 1.01 1.43
CA SER A 25 5.88 0.51 2.73
C SER A 25 5.06 1.12 3.87
N PHE A 26 4.69 0.28 4.83
CA PHE A 26 4.01 0.69 6.06
C PHE A 26 4.80 0.14 7.26
N SER A 27 5.10 1.01 8.22
CA SER A 27 5.87 0.68 9.42
C SER A 27 5.24 1.25 10.69
N ASP A 28 5.35 0.49 11.79
CA ASP A 28 5.09 0.93 13.17
C ASP A 28 3.78 1.74 13.35
N GLY A 29 2.62 1.10 13.17
CA GLY A 29 1.33 1.79 13.22
C GLY A 29 0.12 0.88 12.99
N SER A 30 -0.99 1.46 12.54
CA SER A 30 -2.18 0.71 12.13
C SER A 30 -2.72 1.23 10.80
N VAL A 31 -3.25 0.33 9.98
CA VAL A 31 -3.87 0.65 8.71
C VAL A 31 -5.22 -0.05 8.61
N THR A 32 -6.30 0.69 8.42
CA THR A 32 -7.62 0.04 8.31
C THR A 32 -7.82 -0.54 6.90
N VAL A 33 -7.59 0.25 5.86
CA VAL A 33 -7.79 -0.20 4.47
C VAL A 33 -6.65 0.24 3.57
N VAL A 34 -6.12 -0.69 2.79
CA VAL A 34 -5.26 -0.42 1.64
C VAL A 34 -5.88 -1.03 0.39
N SER A 35 -5.99 -0.24 -0.68
CA SER A 35 -6.54 -0.69 -1.95
C SER A 35 -5.64 -0.30 -3.12
N PHE A 36 -5.44 -1.23 -4.04
CA PHE A 36 -4.72 -1.01 -5.29
C PHE A 36 -5.61 -1.43 -6.46
N SER A 37 -5.80 -0.53 -7.44
CA SER A 37 -6.69 -0.75 -8.57
C SER A 37 -6.08 -0.29 -9.91
N GLY A 38 -5.81 -1.22 -10.83
CA GLY A 38 -5.26 -0.88 -12.15
C GLY A 38 -3.84 -0.33 -12.07
N VAL A 39 -3.06 -0.79 -11.11
CA VAL A 39 -1.73 -0.26 -10.78
C VAL A 39 -0.68 -1.36 -10.95
N PRO A 40 0.43 -1.13 -11.67
CA PRO A 40 1.61 -1.98 -11.55
C PRO A 40 2.33 -1.67 -10.22
N VAL A 41 2.60 -2.70 -9.42
CA VAL A 41 3.37 -2.61 -8.17
C VAL A 41 4.49 -3.64 -8.16
N ALA A 42 5.72 -3.21 -7.86
CA ALA A 42 6.84 -4.14 -7.72
C ALA A 42 6.92 -4.69 -6.28
N ASP A 43 6.76 -3.84 -5.26
CA ASP A 43 6.84 -4.27 -3.86
C ASP A 43 5.81 -3.57 -2.95
N VAL A 44 5.22 -4.35 -2.04
CA VAL A 44 4.37 -3.87 -0.94
C VAL A 44 4.79 -4.55 0.34
N SER A 45 5.21 -3.77 1.33
CA SER A 45 5.69 -4.28 2.62
C SER A 45 4.95 -3.65 3.81
N PHE A 46 4.69 -4.49 4.81
CA PHE A 46 4.04 -4.13 6.07
C PHE A 46 4.88 -4.68 7.22
N THR A 47 5.48 -3.81 8.04
CA THR A 47 6.36 -4.21 9.14
C THR A 47 5.89 -3.59 10.44
N GLY A 48 5.63 -4.41 11.46
CA GLY A 48 5.19 -3.89 12.76
C GLY A 48 3.87 -3.10 12.69
N VAL A 49 3.02 -3.39 11.69
CA VAL A 49 1.79 -2.64 11.42
C VAL A 49 0.59 -3.58 11.51
N ALA A 50 -0.49 -3.13 12.15
CA ALA A 50 -1.76 -3.86 12.16
C ALA A 50 -2.57 -3.46 10.93
N VAL A 51 -2.86 -4.40 10.02
CA VAL A 51 -3.68 -4.14 8.82
C VAL A 51 -5.00 -4.87 8.91
N ALA A 52 -6.13 -4.16 8.76
CA ALA A 52 -7.45 -4.79 8.78
C ALA A 52 -7.86 -5.33 7.41
N VAL A 53 -7.67 -4.55 6.33
CA VAL A 53 -8.03 -4.95 4.97
C VAL A 53 -6.98 -4.52 3.97
N VAL A 54 -6.59 -5.45 3.10
CA VAL A 54 -5.80 -5.17 1.88
C VAL A 54 -6.56 -5.72 0.69
N SER A 55 -6.78 -4.86 -0.31
CA SER A 55 -7.48 -5.21 -1.56
C SER A 55 -6.58 -4.94 -2.76
N PHE A 56 -6.61 -5.88 -3.69
CA PHE A 56 -5.82 -5.84 -4.89
C PHE A 56 -6.70 -6.17 -6.11
N ALA A 57 -6.86 -5.21 -7.02
CA ALA A 57 -7.69 -5.35 -8.22
C ALA A 57 -6.92 -4.91 -9.47
N GLY A 58 -6.87 -5.76 -10.51
CA GLY A 58 -6.23 -5.41 -11.78
C GLY A 58 -4.76 -4.99 -11.64
N ILE A 59 -3.99 -5.72 -10.83
CA ILE A 59 -2.59 -5.41 -10.53
C ILE A 59 -1.69 -6.24 -11.43
N VAL A 60 -0.63 -5.61 -11.89
CA VAL A 60 0.48 -6.31 -12.54
C VAL A 60 1.66 -6.27 -11.59
N VAL A 61 2.08 -7.45 -11.10
CA VAL A 61 3.30 -7.61 -10.32
C VAL A 61 4.42 -7.87 -11.32
N GLY A 62 5.41 -6.99 -11.33
CA GLY A 62 6.55 -7.01 -12.26
C GLY A 62 7.87 -7.27 -11.57
#